data_AF-A0A1G3UIU2-F1
#
_entry.id   AF-A0A1G3UIU2-F1
#
_cell.length_a   1.000
_cell.length_b   1.000
_cell.length_c   1.000
_cell.angle_alpha   90.00
_cell.angle_beta   90.00
_cell.angle_gamma   90.00
#
_symmetry.space_group_name_H-M   'P 1'
#
loop_
_entity.id
_entity.type
_entity.pdbx_description
1 polymer ?
#
loop_
_entity_poly.entity_id
_entity_poly.type
_entity_poly.pdbx_seq_one_letter_code
_entity_poly.pdbx_strand_id
1 'polypeptide(L)'
;MKQREKFDVLYTTIIHKYRIKHGLSNNDYCIANAIYNLSNNPESEFRGWYYGKIETLGKMFDFSRATAYNSVQKLVDKGLVEKDLSSGFLRTTKLWWSDFVNNAIVGESKN
;
A
#
# COMPACT_ATOMS: atom_id res chain seq x y z
N MET A 1 25.19 27.94 8.65
CA MET A 1 24.57 26.74 8.07
C MET A 1 24.14 25.85 9.23
N LYS A 2 22.83 25.69 9.50
CA LYS A 2 22.37 24.81 10.60
C LYS A 2 22.72 23.37 10.23
N GLN A 3 23.43 22.66 11.12
CA GLN A 3 23.68 21.23 10.96
C GLN A 3 22.33 20.51 10.78
N ARG A 4 22.18 19.74 9.71
CA ARG A 4 21.04 18.82 9.57
C ARG A 4 21.23 17.74 10.63
N GLU A 5 20.30 17.65 11.58
CA GLU A 5 20.23 16.53 12.50
C GLU A 5 20.28 15.22 11.70
N LYS A 6 21.23 14.38 12.06
CA LYS A 6 21.42 13.06 11.47
C LYS A 6 20.37 12.17 12.12
N PHE A 7 19.20 12.04 11.48
CA PHE A 7 18.20 11.10 11.94
C PHE A 7 18.78 9.70 11.88
N ASP A 8 18.67 8.95 12.97
CA ASP A 8 18.87 7.50 12.95
C ASP A 8 17.82 6.92 11.99
N VAL A 9 18.28 6.48 10.83
CA VAL A 9 17.45 5.77 9.87
C VAL A 9 17.24 4.38 10.46
N LEU A 10 16.23 4.23 11.31
CA LEU A 10 15.75 2.92 11.72
C LEU A 10 15.33 2.15 10.46
N TYR A 11 15.72 0.87 10.38
CA TYR A 11 15.38 0.01 9.25
C TYR A 11 13.86 -0.06 9.08
N THR A 12 13.39 0.19 7.86
CA THR A 12 11.99 0.11 7.47
C THR A 12 11.85 -0.77 6.25
N THR A 13 10.77 -1.55 6.22
CA THR A 13 10.41 -2.42 5.09
C THR A 13 9.60 -1.67 4.02
N ILE A 14 9.34 -0.37 4.21
CA ILE A 14 8.67 0.47 3.22
C ILE A 14 9.58 0.66 2.00
N ILE A 15 9.07 0.31 0.82
CA ILE A 15 9.81 0.48 -0.45
C ILE A 15 9.72 1.94 -0.92
N HIS A 16 10.58 2.78 -0.37
CA HIS A 16 10.51 4.24 -0.54
C HIS A 16 10.68 4.72 -1.98
N LYS A 17 11.50 4.05 -2.81
CA LYS A 17 11.74 4.42 -4.23
C LYS A 17 10.42 4.55 -4.99
N TYR A 18 9.60 3.50 -4.96
CA TYR A 18 8.33 3.46 -5.67
C TYR A 18 7.25 4.27 -4.96
N ARG A 19 7.26 4.32 -3.62
CA ARG A 19 6.37 5.20 -2.85
C ARG A 19 6.51 6.67 -3.30
N ILE A 20 7.76 7.15 -3.40
CA ILE A 20 8.05 8.53 -3.83
C ILE A 20 7.70 8.71 -5.31
N LYS A 21 8.08 7.77 -6.19
CA LYS A 21 7.73 7.78 -7.63
C LYS A 21 6.22 7.96 -7.86
N HIS A 22 5.40 7.28 -7.06
CA HIS A 22 3.94 7.35 -7.15
C HIS A 22 3.31 8.50 -6.34
N GLY A 23 4.10 9.29 -5.61
CA GLY A 23 3.61 10.40 -4.78
C GLY A 23 2.74 9.92 -3.60
N LEU A 24 3.04 8.75 -3.05
CA LEU A 24 2.34 8.16 -1.91
C LEU A 24 2.92 8.69 -0.59
N SER A 25 2.08 8.96 0.39
CA SER A 25 2.51 9.09 1.79
C SER A 25 2.89 7.72 2.36
N ASN A 26 3.48 7.68 3.55
CA ASN A 26 3.68 6.41 4.25
C ASN A 26 2.33 5.75 4.58
N ASN A 27 1.31 6.54 4.90
CA ASN A 27 -0.04 6.05 5.20
C ASN A 27 -0.68 5.38 3.97
N ASP A 28 -0.56 6.02 2.80
CA ASP A 28 -1.04 5.45 1.53
C ASP A 28 -0.37 4.10 1.25
N TYR A 29 0.93 4.01 1.49
CA TYR A 29 1.68 2.76 1.36
C TYR A 29 1.20 1.69 2.33
N CYS A 30 1.03 2.01 3.61
CA CYS A 30 0.56 1.05 4.62
C CYS A 30 -0.82 0.50 4.26
N ILE A 31 -1.74 1.36 3.83
CA ILE A 31 -3.08 0.96 3.40
C ILE A 31 -3.03 0.03 2.18
N ALA A 32 -2.28 0.39 1.13
CA ALA A 32 -2.14 -0.45 -0.05
C ALA A 32 -1.47 -1.79 0.25
N ASN A 33 -0.44 -1.79 1.12
CA ASN A 33 0.23 -3.00 1.55
C ASN A 33 -0.68 -3.92 2.37
N ALA A 34 -1.54 -3.36 3.24
CA ALA A 34 -2.56 -4.14 3.94
C ALA A 34 -3.56 -4.76 2.97
N ILE A 35 -4.07 -3.99 2.01
CA ILE A 35 -4.98 -4.49 0.96
C ILE A 35 -4.32 -5.66 0.23
N TYR A 36 -3.06 -5.53 -0.21
CA TYR A 36 -2.33 -6.59 -0.90
C TYR A 36 -2.24 -7.88 -0.08
N ASN A 37 -1.81 -7.80 1.17
CA ASN A 37 -1.63 -8.99 2.00
C ASN A 37 -2.98 -9.65 2.34
N LEU A 38 -3.99 -8.85 2.67
CA LEU A 38 -5.31 -9.36 3.04
C LEU A 38 -6.08 -9.93 1.84
N SER A 39 -5.94 -9.33 0.65
CA SER A 39 -6.59 -9.84 -0.56
C SER A 39 -5.97 -11.15 -1.05
N ASN A 40 -4.69 -11.40 -0.75
CA ASN A 40 -3.98 -12.62 -1.11
C ASN A 40 -4.01 -13.70 -0.01
N ASN A 41 -4.75 -13.48 1.08
CA ASN A 41 -4.90 -14.50 2.12
C ASN A 41 -5.63 -15.73 1.54
N PRO A 42 -5.02 -16.93 1.52
CA PRO A 42 -5.63 -18.14 0.96
C PRO A 42 -6.90 -18.57 1.71
N GLU A 43 -7.01 -18.19 2.98
CA GLU A 43 -8.16 -18.45 3.86
C GLU A 43 -9.28 -17.40 3.73
N SER A 44 -9.10 -16.40 2.86
CA SER A 44 -10.16 -15.42 2.59
C SER A 44 -11.33 -16.09 1.88
N GLU A 45 -12.55 -15.85 2.38
CA GLU A 45 -13.80 -16.23 1.71
C GLU A 45 -13.86 -15.65 0.28
N PHE A 46 -13.36 -14.43 0.10
CA PHE A 46 -13.28 -13.76 -1.19
C PHE A 46 -11.83 -13.74 -1.68
N ARG A 47 -11.41 -14.83 -2.32
CA ARG A 47 -10.04 -14.98 -2.83
C ARG A 47 -9.67 -13.89 -3.82
N GLY A 48 -8.52 -13.26 -3.60
CA GLY A 48 -8.02 -12.17 -4.44
C GLY A 48 -8.64 -10.80 -4.14
N TRP A 49 -9.50 -10.70 -3.13
CA TRP A 49 -10.21 -9.47 -2.76
C TRP A 49 -10.14 -9.22 -1.26
N TYR A 50 -9.85 -7.98 -0.90
CA TYR A 50 -10.12 -7.47 0.43
C TYR A 50 -11.59 -7.06 0.52
N TYR A 51 -12.35 -7.82 1.31
CA TYR A 51 -13.79 -7.64 1.51
C TYR A 51 -14.14 -6.86 2.79
N GLY A 52 -13.13 -6.50 3.59
CA GLY A 52 -13.33 -5.76 4.83
C GLY A 52 -13.68 -4.28 4.60
N LYS A 53 -14.08 -3.59 5.67
CA LYS A 53 -14.39 -2.16 5.63
C LYS A 53 -13.09 -1.33 5.59
N ILE A 54 -13.08 -0.26 4.80
CA ILE A 54 -11.95 0.71 4.75
C ILE A 54 -11.62 1.26 6.15
N GLU A 55 -12.62 1.44 7.01
CA GLU A 55 -12.42 1.86 8.40
C GLU A 55 -11.54 0.88 9.20
N THR A 56 -11.63 -0.43 8.93
CA THR A 56 -10.78 -1.44 9.55
C THR A 56 -9.32 -1.22 9.16
N LEU A 57 -9.04 -0.90 7.90
CA LEU A 57 -7.68 -0.54 7.45
C LEU A 57 -7.15 0.70 8.18
N GLY A 58 -7.99 1.70 8.40
CA GLY A 58 -7.63 2.88 9.18
C GLY A 58 -7.24 2.52 10.61
N LYS A 59 -8.08 1.72 11.30
CA LYS A 59 -7.83 1.26 12.67
C LYS A 59 -6.54 0.45 12.82
N MET A 60 -6.17 -0.36 11.81
CA MET A 60 -4.93 -1.16 11.85
C MET A 60 -3.65 -0.31 12.01
N PHE A 61 -3.70 0.95 11.57
CA PHE A 61 -2.55 1.86 11.58
C PHE A 61 -2.79 3.12 12.41
N ASP A 62 -3.83 3.13 13.25
CA ASP A 62 -4.25 4.30 14.04
C ASP A 62 -4.53 5.56 13.20
N PHE A 63 -5.16 5.36 12.03
CA PHE A 63 -5.59 6.44 11.15
C PHE A 63 -7.07 6.75 11.35
N SER A 64 -7.42 8.03 11.17
CA SER A 64 -8.81 8.44 11.09
C SER A 64 -9.51 7.74 9.90
N ARG A 65 -10.82 7.56 10.00
CA ARG A 65 -11.62 7.03 8.90
C ARG A 65 -11.44 7.86 7.63
N ALA A 66 -11.49 9.19 7.74
CA ALA A 66 -11.32 10.09 6.59
C ALA A 66 -9.95 9.88 5.91
N THR A 67 -8.88 9.72 6.70
CA THR A 67 -7.54 9.42 6.19
C THR A 67 -7.52 8.12 5.41
N ALA A 68 -8.10 7.04 5.94
CA ALA A 68 -8.14 5.75 5.25
C ALA A 68 -8.92 5.83 3.92
N TYR A 69 -10.09 6.50 3.90
CA TYR A 69 -10.87 6.69 2.67
C TYR A 69 -10.13 7.53 1.64
N ASN A 70 -9.50 8.63 2.06
CA ASN A 70 -8.71 9.48 1.16
C ASN A 70 -7.52 8.73 0.58
N SER A 71 -6.83 7.92 1.39
CA SER A 71 -5.75 7.04 0.92
C SER A 71 -6.25 6.03 -0.10
N VAL A 72 -7.36 5.33 0.16
CA VAL A 72 -7.93 4.37 -0.80
C VAL A 72 -8.33 5.06 -2.10
N GLN A 73 -9.03 6.20 -2.04
CA GLN A 73 -9.41 6.94 -3.23
C GLN A 73 -8.19 7.35 -4.05
N LYS A 74 -7.16 7.90 -3.40
CA LYS A 74 -5.90 8.28 -4.05
C LYS A 74 -5.19 7.09 -4.70
N LEU A 75 -5.23 5.91 -4.06
CA LEU A 75 -4.65 4.69 -4.61
C LEU A 75 -5.42 4.18 -5.84
N VAL A 76 -6.75 4.33 -5.84
CA VAL A 76 -7.62 4.02 -6.98
C VAL A 76 -7.35 4.99 -8.13
N ASP A 77 -7.30 6.29 -7.87
CA ASP A 77 -7.02 7.32 -8.88
C ASP A 77 -5.64 7.14 -9.52
N LYS A 78 -4.68 6.59 -8.77
CA LYS A 78 -3.33 6.26 -9.25
C LYS A 78 -3.22 4.89 -9.94
N GLY A 79 -4.31 4.13 -10.01
CA GLY A 79 -4.32 2.79 -10.60
C GLY A 79 -3.49 1.75 -9.83
N LEU A 80 -3.23 1.97 -8.54
CA LEU A 80 -2.50 1.06 -7.67
C LEU A 80 -3.43 0.09 -6.92
N VAL A 81 -4.66 0.53 -6.69
CA VAL A 81 -5.77 -0.27 -6.17
C VAL A 81 -6.91 -0.21 -7.17
N GLU A 82 -7.65 -1.29 -7.32
CA GLU A 82 -8.93 -1.31 -8.02
C GLU A 82 -10.05 -1.66 -7.03
N LYS A 83 -11.22 -1.10 -7.29
CA LYS A 83 -12.44 -1.31 -6.50
C LYS A 83 -13.49 -1.96 -7.38
N ASP A 84 -14.02 -3.10 -6.95
CA ASP A 84 -15.16 -3.71 -7.62
C ASP A 84 -16.40 -2.82 -7.42
N LEU A 85 -17.07 -2.45 -8.52
CA LEU A 85 -18.19 -1.52 -8.49
C LEU A 85 -19.46 -2.12 -7.86
N SER A 86 -19.60 -3.44 -7.89
CA SER A 86 -20.79 -4.13 -7.39
C SER A 86 -20.73 -4.37 -5.87
N SER A 87 -19.60 -4.88 -5.38
CA SER A 87 -19.39 -5.28 -3.99
C SER A 87 -18.66 -4.21 -3.17
N GLY A 88 -17.91 -3.31 -3.82
CA GLY A 88 -17.03 -2.36 -3.17
C GLY A 88 -15.72 -2.97 -2.65
N PHE A 89 -15.43 -4.24 -2.94
CA PHE A 89 -14.21 -4.91 -2.53
C PHE A 89 -12.98 -4.31 -3.21
N LEU A 90 -11.84 -4.41 -2.55
CA LEU A 90 -10.59 -3.79 -2.97
C LEU A 90 -9.55 -4.85 -3.29
N ARG A 91 -8.71 -4.61 -4.29
CA ARG A 91 -7.45 -5.35 -4.47
C ARG A 91 -6.41 -4.45 -5.10
N THR A 92 -5.14 -4.76 -4.90
CA THR A 92 -4.07 -4.05 -5.58
C THR A 92 -3.96 -4.49 -7.04
N THR A 93 -3.56 -3.60 -7.92
CA THR A 93 -3.41 -3.89 -9.35
C THR A 93 -2.07 -4.56 -9.68
N LYS A 94 -1.90 -4.98 -10.94
CA LYS A 94 -0.60 -5.46 -11.46
C LYS A 94 0.51 -4.39 -11.33
N LEU A 95 0.16 -3.10 -11.36
CA LEU A 95 1.12 -2.02 -11.18
C LEU A 95 1.73 -2.05 -9.78
N TRP A 96 0.91 -2.28 -8.75
CA TRP A 96 1.40 -2.49 -7.38
C TRP A 96 2.32 -3.70 -7.30
N TRP A 97 1.91 -4.83 -7.86
CA TRP A 97 2.75 -6.04 -7.86
C TRP A 97 4.11 -5.80 -8.50
N SER A 98 4.14 -5.16 -9.67
CA SER A 98 5.38 -4.88 -10.40
C SER A 98 6.31 -4.00 -9.56
N ASP A 99 5.82 -2.85 -9.11
CA ASP A 99 6.65 -1.83 -8.47
C ASP A 99 6.98 -2.16 -7.01
N PHE A 100 6.08 -2.80 -6.26
CA PHE A 100 6.22 -3.00 -4.81
C PHE A 100 6.41 -4.45 -4.37
N VAL A 101 6.25 -5.44 -5.24
CA VAL A 101 6.45 -6.86 -4.88
C VAL A 101 7.59 -7.46 -5.69
N ASN A 102 7.47 -7.48 -7.01
CA ASN A 102 8.45 -8.12 -7.88
C ASN A 102 9.79 -7.38 -7.90
N ASN A 103 9.77 -6.06 -8.08
CA ASN A 103 10.99 -5.25 -8.09
C ASN A 103 11.66 -5.14 -6.70
N ALA A 104 10.97 -5.57 -5.63
CA ALA A 104 11.57 -5.69 -4.30
C ALA A 104 12.33 -7.01 -4.14
N ILE A 105 11.91 -8.06 -4.84
CA ILE A 105 12.51 -9.40 -4.84
C ILE A 105 13.69 -9.45 -5.82
N VAL A 106 13.51 -8.86 -7.01
CA VAL A 106 14.57 -8.72 -8.02
C VAL A 106 15.38 -7.48 -7.71
N GLY A 107 16.14 -7.52 -6.61
CA GLY A 107 17.34 -6.68 -6.52
C GLY A 107 18.16 -6.97 -7.78
N GLU A 108 18.49 -5.93 -8.54
CA GLU A 108 19.28 -6.06 -9.76
C GLU A 108 20.57 -6.84 -9.43
N SER A 109 20.58 -8.15 -9.73
CA SER A 109 21.80 -8.93 -9.95
C SER A 109 22.44 -8.40 -11.22
N LYS A 110 22.94 -7.17 -11.17
CA LYS A 110 23.91 -6.67 -12.13
C LYS A 110 25.27 -7.14 -11.63
N ASN A 111 25.66 -8.33 -12.11
CA ASN A 111 27.07 -8.66 -12.25
C ASN A 111 27.70 -7.72 -13.28
#